data_AF-A0A4S8LM95-F1
#
_entry.id   AF-A0A4S8LM95-F1
#
_cell.length_a   1.000
_cell.length_b   1.000
_cell.length_c   1.000
_cell.angle_alpha   90.00
_cell.angle_beta   90.00
_cell.angle_gamma   90.00
#
_symmetry.space_group_name_H-M   'P 1'
#
loop_
_entity.id
_entity.type
_entity.pdbx_description
1 polymer ?
#
loop_
_entity_poly.entity_id
_entity_poly.type
_entity_poly.pdbx_seq_one_letter_code
_entity_poly.pdbx_strand_id
1 'polypeptide(L)'
;MGCLFTPSFPNNVQIPHVLVCHNHKCSDKGVDQLLERISESYQLNRKQKMAFTIISRSYINRFLFGTEQGEPLKMLLTGPGGTGKTHTVKAVREVMSHFGRENRICFLAPTGSAASLIQGTTIHTGLGIAVGSKANTGDRYDNVYSFSVTKRVEAREEWKDVDIVMVDEVSLLGAQLLAKMDA
;
A
#
# COMPACT_ATOMS: atom_id res chain seq x y z
N MET A 1 30.42 -27.84 1.75
CA MET A 1 29.32 -28.76 1.34
C MET A 1 28.04 -27.96 1.43
N GLY A 2 27.43 -27.41 0.40
CA GLY A 2 27.26 -27.83 -0.99
C GLY A 2 25.75 -27.78 -1.24
N CYS A 3 25.19 -26.61 -1.56
CA CYS A 3 23.76 -26.48 -1.87
C CYS A 3 23.56 -26.77 -3.36
N LEU A 4 22.95 -27.91 -3.65
CA LEU A 4 22.54 -28.31 -4.99
C LEU A 4 21.27 -27.52 -5.37
N PHE A 5 21.38 -26.72 -6.44
CA PHE A 5 20.23 -26.22 -7.18
C PHE A 5 19.71 -27.34 -8.08
N THR A 6 18.42 -27.67 -7.97
CA THR A 6 17.70 -28.33 -9.07
C THR A 6 16.40 -27.58 -9.31
N PRO A 7 16.07 -27.20 -10.56
CA PRO A 7 14.80 -26.58 -10.89
C PRO A 7 13.81 -27.66 -11.31
N SER A 8 12.61 -27.65 -10.75
CA SER A 8 11.43 -28.21 -11.40
C SER A 8 10.18 -27.64 -10.75
N PHE A 9 9.46 -26.81 -11.51
CA PHE A 9 8.05 -26.53 -11.26
C PHE A 9 7.24 -27.38 -12.23
N PRO A 10 6.29 -28.16 -11.71
CA PRO A 10 4.94 -28.02 -12.24
C PRO A 10 3.86 -28.03 -11.15
N ASN A 11 2.91 -27.10 -11.29
CA ASN A 11 1.50 -27.18 -10.89
C ASN A 11 1.18 -27.75 -9.50
N ASN A 12 1.45 -26.97 -8.47
CA ASN A 12 0.51 -26.67 -7.37
C ASN A 12 1.17 -25.55 -6.56
N VAL A 13 0.56 -24.37 -6.47
CA VAL A 13 1.16 -23.18 -5.83
C VAL A 13 1.28 -23.42 -4.34
N GLN A 14 2.37 -24.09 -3.93
CA GLN A 14 2.89 -23.96 -2.59
C GLN A 14 3.62 -22.63 -2.54
N ILE A 15 2.98 -21.67 -1.85
CA ILE A 15 3.62 -20.51 -1.23
C ILE A 15 4.98 -20.99 -0.73
N PRO A 16 6.12 -20.43 -1.17
CA PRO A 16 7.39 -20.84 -0.61
C PRO A 16 7.26 -20.58 0.89
N HIS A 17 7.25 -21.68 1.66
CA HIS A 17 7.41 -21.63 3.10
C HIS A 17 8.53 -20.62 3.31
N VAL A 18 8.17 -19.47 3.91
CA VAL A 18 9.11 -18.47 4.36
C VAL A 18 10.19 -19.29 5.03
N LEU A 19 11.35 -19.34 4.38
CA LEU A 19 12.50 -20.02 4.91
C LEU A 19 12.86 -19.14 6.09
N VAL A 20 12.27 -19.45 7.26
CA VAL A 20 12.62 -18.83 8.54
C VAL A 20 14.00 -19.39 8.86
N CYS A 21 14.98 -18.92 8.10
CA CYS A 21 16.38 -19.06 8.39
C CYS A 21 16.55 -18.44 9.76
N HIS A 22 16.84 -19.27 10.77
CA HIS A 22 17.17 -18.85 12.13
C HIS A 22 18.48 -18.01 12.20
N ASN A 23 19.01 -17.60 11.04
CA ASN A 23 20.13 -16.68 10.87
C ASN A 23 19.63 -15.39 10.20
N HIS A 24 19.46 -14.34 11.02
CA HIS A 24 19.06 -12.98 10.59
C HIS A 24 19.87 -12.46 9.39
N LYS A 25 21.15 -12.85 9.28
CA LYS A 25 22.07 -12.44 8.18
C LYS A 25 21.74 -13.04 6.80
N CYS A 26 21.04 -14.17 6.73
CA CYS A 26 20.72 -14.82 5.46
C CYS A 26 19.41 -14.26 4.86
N SER A 27 18.49 -13.84 5.74
CA SER A 27 17.22 -13.19 5.35
C SER A 27 17.45 -11.85 4.65
N ASP A 28 18.33 -11.02 5.22
CA ASP A 28 18.61 -9.66 4.72
C ASP A 28 19.21 -9.67 3.30
N LYS A 29 20.13 -10.61 3.02
CA LYS A 29 20.72 -10.77 1.68
C LYS A 29 19.71 -11.19 0.61
N GLY A 30 18.73 -12.03 0.97
CA GLY A 30 17.69 -12.47 0.05
C GLY A 30 16.71 -11.33 -0.29
N VAL A 31 16.33 -10.55 0.74
CA VAL A 31 15.50 -9.35 0.56
C VAL A 31 16.21 -8.33 -0.32
N ASP A 32 17.48 -8.05 -0.08
CA ASP A 32 18.23 -7.09 -0.89
C ASP A 32 18.32 -7.49 -2.37
N GLN A 33 18.55 -8.77 -2.65
CA GLN A 33 18.56 -9.28 -4.03
C GLN A 33 17.18 -9.16 -4.70
N LEU A 34 16.11 -9.42 -3.96
CA LEU A 34 14.74 -9.26 -4.44
C LEU A 34 14.44 -7.79 -4.78
N LEU A 35 14.76 -6.87 -3.86
CA LEU A 35 14.52 -5.44 -4.04
C LEU A 35 15.36 -4.89 -5.21
N GLU A 36 16.62 -5.30 -5.34
CA GLU A 36 17.47 -4.89 -6.45
C GLU A 36 16.88 -5.34 -7.79
N ARG A 37 16.56 -6.64 -7.92
CA ARG A 37 15.96 -7.22 -9.13
C ARG A 37 14.67 -6.51 -9.53
N ILE A 38 13.77 -6.26 -8.59
CA ILE A 38 12.51 -5.56 -8.88
C ILE A 38 12.80 -4.11 -9.29
N SER A 39 13.68 -3.41 -8.59
CA SER A 39 14.04 -2.03 -8.93
C SER A 39 14.64 -1.89 -10.32
N GLU A 40 15.45 -2.85 -10.76
CA GLU A 40 16.04 -2.92 -12.10
C GLU A 40 14.99 -3.23 -13.17
N SER A 41 14.11 -4.20 -12.92
CA SER A 41 13.03 -4.56 -13.86
C SER A 41 12.06 -3.41 -14.11
N TYR A 42 11.80 -2.60 -13.08
CA TYR A 42 11.01 -1.38 -13.19
C TYR A 42 11.83 -0.16 -13.64
N GLN A 43 13.14 -0.29 -13.85
CA GLN A 43 14.02 0.81 -14.27
C GLN A 43 13.87 2.06 -13.38
N LEU A 44 13.80 1.85 -12.06
CA LEU A 44 13.57 2.95 -11.12
C LEU A 44 14.76 3.92 -11.10
N ASN A 45 14.47 5.22 -11.25
CA ASN A 45 15.51 6.24 -11.05
C ASN A 45 15.91 6.33 -9.57
N ARG A 46 17.00 7.05 -9.26
CA ARG A 46 17.56 7.14 -7.91
C ARG A 46 16.53 7.50 -6.82
N LYS A 47 15.63 8.45 -7.09
CA LYS A 47 14.61 8.91 -6.13
C LYS A 47 13.49 7.89 -5.98
N GLN A 48 13.06 7.29 -7.09
CA GLN A 48 12.04 6.24 -7.08
C GLN A 48 12.55 5.00 -6.35
N LYS A 49 13.78 4.57 -6.62
CA LYS A 49 14.44 3.45 -5.95
C LYS A 49 14.55 3.68 -4.44
N MET A 50 14.94 4.88 -4.02
CA MET A 50 14.98 5.24 -2.60
C MET A 50 13.61 5.09 -1.94
N ALA A 51 12.56 5.66 -2.52
CA ALA A 51 11.20 5.54 -1.98
C ALA A 51 10.72 4.08 -1.96
N PHE A 52 10.92 3.36 -3.07
CA PHE A 52 10.61 1.95 -3.20
C PHE A 52 11.29 1.10 -2.11
N THR A 53 12.58 1.30 -1.87
CA THR A 53 13.34 0.55 -0.86
C THR A 53 12.83 0.84 0.55
N ILE A 54 12.55 2.10 0.88
CA ILE A 54 12.01 2.48 2.21
C ILE A 54 10.68 1.79 2.46
N ILE A 55 9.74 1.90 1.52
CA ILE A 55 8.40 1.32 1.65
C ILE A 55 8.49 -0.20 1.75
N SER A 56 9.25 -0.84 0.85
CA SER A 56 9.35 -2.30 0.78
C SER A 56 10.03 -2.88 2.01
N ARG A 57 11.10 -2.26 2.52
CA ARG A 57 11.77 -2.73 3.73
C ARG A 57 10.89 -2.56 4.97
N SER A 58 10.21 -1.41 5.11
CA SER A 58 9.29 -1.22 6.24
C SER A 58 8.15 -2.24 6.22
N TYR A 59 7.59 -2.52 5.04
CA TYR A 59 6.60 -3.58 4.86
C TYR A 59 7.12 -4.96 5.31
N ILE A 60 8.28 -5.37 4.79
CA ILE A 60 8.87 -6.68 5.08
C ILE A 60 9.19 -6.81 6.56
N ASN A 61 9.86 -5.82 7.15
CA ASN A 61 10.25 -5.83 8.56
C ASN A 61 9.03 -5.88 9.48
N ARG A 62 8.00 -5.09 9.18
CA ARG A 62 6.80 -5.02 10.02
C ARG A 62 5.90 -6.25 9.86
N PHE A 63 5.57 -6.65 8.63
CA PHE A 63 4.49 -7.62 8.37
C PHE A 63 4.96 -9.03 8.03
N LEU A 64 6.22 -9.23 7.65
CA LEU A 64 6.77 -10.56 7.36
C LEU A 64 7.70 -11.05 8.47
N PHE A 65 8.58 -10.18 8.98
CA PHE A 65 9.54 -10.55 10.02
C PHE A 65 9.10 -10.15 11.44
N GLY A 66 8.19 -9.19 11.58
CA GLY A 66 7.74 -8.67 12.88
C GLY A 66 8.83 -7.96 13.68
N THR A 67 9.91 -7.53 13.02
CA THR A 67 11.10 -6.91 13.64
C THR A 67 10.95 -5.41 13.85
N GLU A 68 10.04 -4.76 13.11
CA GLU A 68 9.68 -3.36 13.34
C GLU A 68 8.38 -3.28 14.14
N GLN A 69 8.47 -2.71 15.34
CA GLN A 69 7.35 -2.41 16.23
C GLN A 69 7.33 -0.90 16.48
N GLY A 70 6.18 -0.25 16.35
CA GLY A 70 6.05 1.20 16.53
C GLY A 70 5.06 1.84 15.57
N GLU A 71 5.20 3.16 15.39
CA GLU A 71 4.36 3.91 14.46
C GLU A 71 4.53 3.42 13.02
N PRO A 72 3.44 3.35 12.23
CA PRO A 72 3.53 2.97 10.83
C PRO A 72 4.28 4.03 10.02
N LEU A 73 4.92 3.61 8.94
CA LEU A 73 5.58 4.52 8.00
C LEU A 73 4.55 5.50 7.40
N LYS A 74 4.73 6.79 7.68
CA LYS A 74 4.00 7.89 7.02
C LYS A 74 4.93 8.57 6.01
N MET A 75 4.66 8.40 4.72
CA MET A 75 5.52 8.91 3.65
C MET A 75 4.73 9.76 2.64
N LEU A 76 5.27 10.95 2.33
CA LEU A 76 4.74 11.81 1.26
C LEU A 76 5.62 11.68 0.01
N LEU A 77 5.07 11.06 -1.04
CA LEU A 77 5.69 11.05 -2.37
C LEU A 77 5.21 12.26 -3.16
N THR A 78 6.05 13.29 -3.27
CA THR A 78 5.74 14.52 -4.02
C THR A 78 6.57 14.65 -5.29
N GLY A 79 6.03 15.41 -6.24
CA GLY A 79 6.64 15.70 -7.53
C GLY A 79 5.58 16.02 -8.58
N PRO A 80 5.92 16.76 -9.64
CA PRO A 80 5.00 17.05 -10.75
C PRO A 80 4.31 15.79 -11.31
N GLY A 81 3.19 15.97 -12.00
CA GLY A 81 2.59 14.92 -12.82
C GLY A 81 3.61 14.30 -13.79
N GLY A 82 3.51 13.00 -14.06
CA GLY A 82 4.42 12.31 -14.97
C GLY A 82 5.80 11.94 -14.40
N THR A 83 6.07 12.23 -13.12
CA THR A 83 7.36 11.85 -12.45
C THR A 83 7.44 10.39 -11.99
N GLY A 84 6.42 9.59 -12.28
CA GLY A 84 6.42 8.15 -12.00
C GLY A 84 6.18 7.78 -10.53
N LYS A 85 5.45 8.59 -9.75
CA LYS A 85 5.03 8.23 -8.38
C LYS A 85 4.26 6.90 -8.35
N THR A 86 3.26 6.78 -9.20
CA THR A 86 2.47 5.55 -9.38
C THR A 86 3.34 4.38 -9.84
N HIS A 87 4.38 4.64 -10.64
CA HIS A 87 5.33 3.62 -11.09
C HIS A 87 6.13 3.02 -9.93
N THR A 88 6.60 3.86 -9.00
CA THR A 88 7.24 3.41 -7.75
C THR A 88 6.33 2.48 -6.94
N VAL A 89 5.05 2.81 -6.81
CA VAL A 89 4.14 1.98 -6.00
C VAL A 89 3.75 0.69 -6.70
N LYS A 90 3.69 0.66 -8.04
CA LYS A 90 3.56 -0.60 -8.77
C LYS A 90 4.73 -1.55 -8.50
N ALA A 91 5.96 -1.03 -8.36
CA ALA A 91 7.11 -1.85 -7.97
C ALA A 91 6.97 -2.39 -6.54
N VAL A 92 6.45 -1.60 -5.59
CA VAL A 92 6.14 -2.08 -4.23
C VAL A 92 5.09 -3.19 -4.27
N ARG A 93 4.05 -3.05 -5.10
CA ARG A 93 3.02 -4.10 -5.27
C ARG A 93 3.63 -5.40 -5.80
N GLU A 94 4.63 -5.33 -6.67
CA GLU A 94 5.37 -6.51 -7.15
C GLU A 94 6.13 -7.21 -6.01
N VAL A 95 6.71 -6.46 -5.08
CA VAL A 95 7.32 -7.04 -3.87
C VAL A 95 6.26 -7.78 -3.05
N MET A 96 5.08 -7.20 -2.85
CA MET A 96 3.99 -7.84 -2.10
C MET A 96 3.46 -9.08 -2.84
N SER A 97 3.36 -9.02 -4.16
CA SER A 97 2.99 -10.14 -5.04
C SER A 97 3.95 -11.32 -4.90
N HIS A 98 5.26 -11.06 -4.77
CA HIS A 98 6.25 -12.09 -4.52
C HIS A 98 5.97 -12.92 -3.24
N PHE A 99 5.27 -12.34 -2.27
CA PHE A 99 4.85 -12.99 -1.04
C PHE A 99 3.35 -13.38 -1.03
N GLY A 100 2.65 -13.28 -2.16
CA GLY A 100 1.21 -13.59 -2.29
C GLY A 100 0.31 -12.64 -1.49
N ARG A 101 0.73 -11.39 -1.32
CA ARG A 101 0.04 -10.37 -0.51
C ARG A 101 -0.26 -9.09 -1.30
N GLU A 102 -0.31 -9.16 -2.62
CA GLU A 102 -0.57 -8.02 -3.52
C GLU A 102 -1.94 -7.36 -3.35
N ASN A 103 -2.88 -8.03 -2.67
CA ASN A 103 -4.22 -7.50 -2.36
C ASN A 103 -4.26 -6.76 -1.01
N ARG A 104 -3.15 -6.75 -0.25
CA ARG A 104 -3.05 -6.06 1.05
C ARG A 104 -2.64 -4.59 0.91
N ILE A 105 -2.68 -4.05 -0.31
CA ILE A 105 -2.47 -2.62 -0.60
C ILE A 105 -3.77 -1.99 -1.07
N CYS A 106 -4.25 -0.98 -0.34
CA CYS A 106 -5.42 -0.21 -0.70
C CYS A 106 -5.00 1.07 -1.43
N PHE A 107 -5.53 1.28 -2.62
CA PHE A 107 -5.32 2.49 -3.41
C PHE A 107 -6.55 3.39 -3.29
N LEU A 108 -6.32 4.62 -2.85
CA LEU A 108 -7.33 5.64 -2.67
C LEU A 108 -7.01 6.87 -3.52
N ALA A 109 -8.06 7.50 -4.06
CA ALA A 109 -7.94 8.81 -4.69
C ALA A 109 -9.18 9.67 -4.43
N PRO A 110 -9.08 11.01 -4.49
CA PRO A 110 -10.21 11.91 -4.30
C PRO A 110 -11.23 11.85 -5.44
N THR A 111 -10.79 11.54 -6.67
CA THR A 111 -11.65 11.53 -7.86
C THR A 111 -11.78 10.13 -8.46
N GLY A 112 -12.93 9.83 -9.08
CA GLY A 112 -13.18 8.54 -9.72
C GLY A 112 -12.19 8.23 -10.86
N SER A 113 -11.79 9.25 -11.63
CA SER A 113 -10.80 9.10 -12.70
C SER A 113 -9.42 8.71 -12.15
N ALA A 114 -8.95 9.37 -11.09
CA ALA A 114 -7.68 9.03 -10.46
C ALA A 114 -7.72 7.64 -9.81
N ALA A 115 -8.82 7.30 -9.13
CA ALA A 115 -9.02 5.98 -8.54
C ALA A 115 -8.97 4.86 -9.61
N SER A 116 -9.64 5.07 -10.75
CA SER A 116 -9.64 4.13 -11.88
C SER A 116 -8.23 3.92 -12.45
N LEU A 117 -7.43 4.98 -12.59
CA LEU A 117 -6.06 4.91 -13.12
C LEU A 117 -5.12 4.04 -12.26
N ILE A 118 -5.35 4.01 -10.95
CA ILE A 118 -4.54 3.23 -10.00
C ILE A 118 -5.19 1.90 -9.61
N GLN A 119 -6.30 1.52 -10.27
CA GLN A 119 -7.12 0.36 -9.91
C GLN A 119 -7.52 0.36 -8.42
N GLY A 120 -7.83 1.55 -7.92
CA GLY A 120 -8.24 1.80 -6.54
C GLY A 120 -9.70 2.21 -6.44
N THR A 121 -10.06 2.70 -5.26
CA THR A 121 -11.39 3.24 -4.97
C THR A 121 -11.29 4.71 -4.59
N THR A 122 -12.42 5.42 -4.61
CA THR A 122 -12.40 6.81 -4.12
C THR A 122 -12.29 6.82 -2.60
N ILE A 123 -11.70 7.86 -2.02
CA ILE A 123 -11.60 8.00 -0.56
C ILE A 123 -12.99 7.92 0.09
N HIS A 124 -14.00 8.52 -0.54
CA HIS A 124 -15.36 8.47 -0.04
C HIS A 124 -15.92 7.04 0.00
N THR A 125 -15.74 6.28 -1.07
CA THR A 125 -16.19 4.88 -1.12
C THR A 125 -15.36 4.00 -0.19
N GLY A 126 -14.03 4.06 -0.28
CA GLY A 126 -13.12 3.23 0.49
C GLY A 126 -13.24 3.46 1.99
N LEU A 127 -13.48 4.70 2.41
CA LEU A 127 -13.74 5.02 3.80
C LEU A 127 -15.23 5.03 4.15
N GLY A 128 -16.15 4.53 3.33
CA GLY A 128 -17.59 4.51 3.64
C GLY A 128 -18.24 5.87 3.96
N ILE A 129 -17.61 6.98 3.57
CA ILE A 129 -18.04 8.34 3.82
C ILE A 129 -19.15 8.71 2.84
N ALA A 130 -20.37 8.93 3.33
CA ALA A 130 -21.44 9.51 2.52
C ALA A 130 -21.26 11.03 2.45
N VAL A 131 -21.23 11.57 1.22
CA VAL A 131 -21.27 13.03 1.00
C VAL A 131 -22.72 13.48 1.19
N GLY A 132 -22.99 14.17 2.29
CA GLY A 132 -24.29 14.80 2.52
C GLY A 132 -24.52 15.90 1.48
N SER A 133 -25.67 15.87 0.80
CA SER A 133 -26.13 17.01 0.02
C SER A 133 -26.40 18.17 0.98
N LYS A 134 -25.84 19.36 0.70
CA LYS A 134 -26.17 20.57 1.46
C LYS A 134 -27.69 20.77 1.46
N ALA A 135 -28.35 20.48 2.57
CA ALA A 135 -29.68 21.01 2.83
C ALA A 135 -29.51 22.50 3.13
N ASN A 136 -30.33 23.35 2.50
CA ASN A 136 -30.38 24.80 2.65
C ASN A 136 -30.75 25.24 4.08
N THR A 137 -29.88 25.01 5.06
CA THR A 137 -30.05 25.47 6.43
C THR A 137 -28.67 25.83 6.93
N GLY A 138 -28.51 27.07 7.41
CA GLY A 138 -27.24 27.70 7.77
C GLY A 138 -26.53 27.10 8.98
N ASP A 139 -26.50 25.77 9.09
CA ASP A 139 -25.85 25.06 10.17
C ASP A 139 -24.52 24.45 9.72
N ARG A 140 -23.50 24.81 10.50
CA ARG A 140 -22.15 24.27 10.68
C ARG A 140 -21.66 23.21 9.68
N TYR A 141 -20.50 23.51 9.09
CA TYR A 141 -19.66 22.65 8.23
C TYR A 141 -19.37 21.22 8.77
N ASP A 142 -19.74 20.91 10.01
CA ASP A 142 -19.45 19.62 10.66
C ASP A 142 -20.30 18.44 10.13
N ASN A 143 -21.41 18.70 9.43
CA ASN A 143 -22.39 17.67 9.07
C ASN A 143 -22.29 17.15 7.61
N VAL A 144 -21.18 17.39 6.91
CA VAL A 144 -21.03 17.02 5.48
C VAL A 144 -20.75 15.53 5.26
N TYR A 145 -20.29 14.84 6.30
CA TYR A 145 -19.81 13.47 6.21
C TYR A 145 -20.59 12.58 7.18
N SER A 146 -21.60 11.88 6.69
CA SER A 146 -22.35 10.90 7.46
C SER A 146 -21.89 9.48 7.11
N PHE A 147 -22.00 8.57 8.06
CA PHE A 147 -21.54 7.19 7.89
C PHE A 147 -22.70 6.28 8.28
N SER A 148 -23.21 5.48 7.34
CA SER A 148 -24.20 4.46 7.70
C SER A 148 -23.52 3.35 8.50
N VAL A 149 -24.21 2.81 9.50
CA VAL A 149 -23.69 1.72 10.34
C VAL A 149 -23.33 0.50 9.49
N THR A 150 -24.13 0.20 8.46
CA THR A 150 -23.89 -0.91 7.54
C THR A 150 -22.62 -0.73 6.72
N LYS A 151 -22.38 0.48 6.18
CA LYS A 151 -21.17 0.81 5.43
C LYS A 151 -19.90 0.75 6.28
N ARG A 152 -20.01 0.96 7.60
CA ARG A 152 -18.88 0.78 8.52
C ARG A 152 -18.47 -0.67 8.67
N VAL A 153 -19.43 -1.58 8.69
CA VAL A 153 -19.17 -3.02 8.84
C VAL A 153 -18.53 -3.55 7.57
N GLU A 154 -19.07 -3.20 6.40
CA GLU A 154 -18.51 -3.57 5.09
C GLU A 154 -17.08 -3.03 4.93
N ALA A 155 -16.87 -1.74 5.21
CA ALA A 155 -15.53 -1.15 5.18
C ALA A 155 -14.59 -1.85 6.20
N ARG A 156 -15.05 -2.20 7.40
CA ARG A 156 -14.18 -2.90 8.37
C ARG A 156 -13.70 -4.27 7.84
N GLU A 157 -14.56 -5.01 7.16
CA GLU A 157 -14.17 -6.28 6.56
C GLU A 157 -13.20 -6.07 5.39
N GLU A 158 -13.44 -5.08 4.52
CA GLU A 158 -12.51 -4.73 3.42
C GLU A 158 -11.13 -4.28 3.92
N TRP A 159 -11.08 -3.58 5.05
CA TRP A 159 -9.85 -3.00 5.58
C TRP A 159 -9.07 -3.94 6.51
N LYS A 160 -9.66 -5.06 6.93
CA LYS A 160 -9.04 -6.01 7.88
C LYS A 160 -7.70 -6.56 7.39
N ASP A 161 -7.55 -6.72 6.08
CA ASP A 161 -6.37 -7.29 5.45
C ASP A 161 -5.48 -6.27 4.73
N VAL A 162 -5.71 -4.97 4.96
CA VAL A 162 -4.91 -3.89 4.37
C VAL A 162 -3.67 -3.61 5.23
N ASP A 163 -2.49 -3.84 4.67
CA ASP A 163 -1.19 -3.54 5.28
C ASP A 163 -0.65 -2.16 4.87
N ILE A 164 -0.95 -1.71 3.63
CA ILE A 164 -0.50 -0.43 3.06
C ILE A 164 -1.67 0.35 2.49
N VAL A 165 -1.71 1.66 2.77
CA VAL A 165 -2.67 2.60 2.17
C VAL A 165 -1.89 3.59 1.30
N MET A 166 -2.22 3.65 0.02
CA MET A 166 -1.73 4.69 -0.89
C MET A 166 -2.84 5.67 -1.19
N VAL A 167 -2.56 6.96 -1.04
CA VAL A 167 -3.49 8.03 -1.38
C VAL A 167 -2.89 8.86 -2.51
N ASP A 168 -3.46 8.78 -3.71
CA ASP A 168 -3.06 9.60 -4.85
C ASP A 168 -3.80 10.95 -4.85
N GLU A 169 -3.20 11.96 -5.49
CA GLU A 169 -3.72 13.33 -5.56
C GLU A 169 -4.07 13.93 -4.18
N VAL A 170 -3.21 13.70 -3.18
CA VAL A 170 -3.37 14.21 -1.81
C VAL A 170 -3.53 15.74 -1.74
N SER A 171 -3.03 16.46 -2.76
CA SER A 171 -3.19 17.91 -2.92
C SER A 171 -4.66 18.36 -3.04
N LEU A 172 -5.57 17.46 -3.43
CA LEU A 172 -7.00 17.72 -3.54
C LEU A 172 -7.76 17.41 -2.24
N LEU A 173 -7.08 16.94 -1.19
CA LEU A 173 -7.72 16.63 0.09
C LEU A 173 -7.71 17.83 1.03
N GLY A 174 -8.87 18.15 1.57
CA GLY A 174 -8.99 19.10 2.67
C GLY A 174 -8.43 18.52 3.97
N ALA A 175 -7.86 19.38 4.82
CA ALA A 175 -7.28 18.98 6.11
C ALA A 175 -8.27 18.21 7.01
N GLN A 176 -9.55 18.55 6.97
CA GLN A 176 -10.61 17.85 7.70
C GLN A 176 -10.79 16.39 7.25
N LEU A 177 -10.69 16.13 5.95
CA LEU A 177 -10.82 14.78 5.41
C LEU A 177 -9.60 13.95 5.83
N LEU A 178 -8.39 14.52 5.71
CA LEU A 178 -7.16 13.85 6.14
C LEU A 178 -7.18 13.52 7.64
N ALA A 179 -7.66 14.43 8.49
CA ALA A 179 -7.81 14.18 9.92
C ALA A 179 -8.80 13.05 10.22
N LYS A 180 -9.86 12.90 9.42
CA LYS A 180 -10.81 11.77 9.54
C LYS A 180 -10.26 10.44 9.06
N MET A 181 -9.18 10.42 8.27
CA MET A 181 -8.51 9.18 7.87
C MET A 181 -7.61 8.63 8.97
N ASP A 182 -7.10 9.49 9.85
CA ASP A 182 -6.19 9.12 10.95
C ASP A 182 -6.93 8.69 12.23
N ALA A 183 -8.20 9.12 12.39
CA ALA A 183 -9.05 8.89 13.55
C ALA A 183 -9.82 7.55 13.49
#